data_AF-Q98MI3-F1
#
_entry.id   AF-Q98MI3-F1
#
_cell.length_a   1.000
_cell.length_b   1.000
_cell.length_c   1.000
_cell.angle_alpha   90.00
_cell.angle_beta   90.00
_cell.angle_gamma   90.00
#
_symmetry.space_group_name_H-M   'P 1'
#
loop_
_entity.id
_entity.type
_entity.pdbx_description
1 polymer ?
#
loop_
_entity_poly.entity_id
_entity_poly.type
_entity_poly.pdbx_seq_one_letter_code
_entity_poly.pdbx_strand_id
1 'polypeptide(L)'
;MATLHYASGGSATDVATTGFNLVDVSSVDELNALPAGTKGLVWLDEANGATSSFIQKVTPFIGNPNVFGFFLVDEPDPTGKWGTYATADNLKADQPARRQDLHHHDEHGVFG
;
A
#
# COMPACT_ATOMS: atom_id res chain seq x y z
N MET A 1 -4.33 -20.25 -5.05
CA MET A 1 -5.71 -19.75 -4.95
C MET A 1 -5.73 -18.37 -5.60
N ALA A 2 -6.68 -18.12 -6.50
CA ALA A 2 -6.82 -16.80 -7.13
C ALA A 2 -7.50 -15.86 -6.12
N THR A 3 -6.87 -14.71 -5.87
CA THR A 3 -7.48 -13.61 -5.11
C THR A 3 -8.60 -13.04 -5.97
N LEU A 4 -9.82 -12.98 -5.45
CA LEU A 4 -10.92 -12.27 -6.09
C LEU A 4 -10.82 -10.81 -5.63
N HIS A 5 -10.82 -9.85 -6.57
CA HIS A 5 -10.59 -8.42 -6.27
C HIS A 5 -11.91 -7.65 -6.26
N TYR A 6 -12.26 -7.02 -5.14
CA TYR A 6 -13.33 -6.02 -5.01
C TYR A 6 -12.80 -4.87 -4.17
N ALA A 7 -12.84 -3.65 -4.71
CA ALA A 7 -12.31 -2.43 -4.09
C ALA A 7 -13.42 -1.37 -4.07
N SER A 8 -14.41 -1.56 -3.19
CA SER A 8 -15.34 -0.48 -2.86
C SER A 8 -15.65 -0.59 -1.38
N GLY A 9 -15.73 0.56 -0.69
CA GLY A 9 -15.78 0.74 0.77
C GLY A 9 -16.97 0.15 1.55
N GLY A 10 -17.33 -1.11 1.28
CA GLY A 10 -18.21 -1.92 2.13
C GLY A 10 -17.46 -2.48 3.34
N SER A 11 -18.20 -3.02 4.31
CA SER A 11 -17.58 -3.61 5.51
C SER A 11 -16.78 -4.87 5.17
N ALA A 12 -15.68 -5.13 5.88
CA ALA A 12 -14.87 -6.35 5.70
C ALA A 12 -15.71 -7.63 5.79
N THR A 13 -16.75 -7.61 6.64
CA THR A 13 -17.75 -8.68 6.78
C THR A 13 -18.55 -8.91 5.51
N ASP A 14 -19.06 -7.86 4.86
CA ASP A 14 -19.86 -8.00 3.64
C ASP A 14 -19.01 -8.51 2.47
N VAL A 15 -17.78 -8.02 2.36
CA VAL A 15 -16.80 -8.45 1.34
C VAL A 15 -16.49 -9.95 1.49
N ALA A 16 -16.27 -10.42 2.72
CA ALA A 16 -16.01 -11.83 2.97
C ALA A 16 -17.20 -12.74 2.60
N THR A 17 -18.44 -12.30 2.86
CA THR A 17 -19.65 -13.10 2.54
C THR A 17 -19.87 -13.29 1.03
N THR A 18 -19.29 -12.42 0.20
CA THR A 18 -19.41 -12.47 -1.26
C THR A 18 -18.24 -13.21 -1.94
N GLY A 19 -17.33 -13.78 -1.14
CA GLY A 19 -16.20 -14.60 -1.63
C GLY A 19 -14.96 -13.79 -2.02
N PHE A 20 -14.96 -12.48 -1.81
CA PHE A 20 -13.79 -11.63 -1.95
C PHE A 20 -12.94 -11.68 -0.68
N ASN A 21 -11.63 -11.50 -0.83
CA ASN A 21 -10.66 -11.59 0.27
C ASN A 21 -9.67 -10.42 0.31
N LEU A 22 -10.01 -9.31 -0.33
CA LEU A 22 -9.26 -8.06 -0.32
C LEU A 22 -10.20 -6.91 0.07
N VAL A 23 -9.80 -6.10 1.05
CA VAL A 23 -10.63 -5.02 1.63
C VAL A 23 -9.78 -3.75 1.78
N ASP A 24 -10.38 -2.58 1.52
CA ASP A 24 -9.74 -1.29 1.76
C ASP A 24 -9.67 -0.99 3.25
N VAL A 25 -8.49 -0.60 3.73
CA VAL A 25 -8.25 -0.23 5.14
C VAL A 25 -7.41 1.03 5.21
N SER A 26 -7.52 1.77 6.30
CA SER A 26 -6.77 3.02 6.54
C SER A 26 -5.97 3.00 7.85
N SER A 27 -6.16 1.97 8.68
CA SER A 27 -5.49 1.85 9.98
C SER A 27 -4.98 0.44 10.26
N VAL A 28 -4.01 0.34 11.16
CA VAL A 28 -3.48 -0.94 11.66
C VAL A 28 -4.57 -1.72 12.42
N ASP A 29 -5.47 -1.02 13.11
CA ASP A 29 -6.56 -1.65 13.86
C ASP A 29 -7.57 -2.32 12.93
N GLU A 30 -7.98 -1.64 11.86
CA GLU A 30 -8.82 -2.24 10.80
C GLU A 30 -8.15 -3.46 10.17
N LEU A 31 -6.84 -3.36 9.88
CA LEU A 31 -6.06 -4.44 9.29
C LEU A 31 -5.96 -5.67 10.21
N ASN A 32 -5.85 -5.46 11.52
CA ASN A 32 -5.77 -6.52 12.52
C ASN A 32 -7.15 -7.13 12.84
N ALA A 33 -8.23 -6.37 12.64
CA ALA A 33 -9.60 -6.84 12.81
C ALA A 33 -10.12 -7.69 11.63
N LEU A 34 -9.35 -7.79 10.54
CA LEU A 34 -9.77 -8.54 9.36
C LEU A 34 -10.02 -10.02 9.66
N PRO A 35 -11.09 -10.61 9.11
CA PRO A 35 -11.33 -12.05 9.21
C PRO A 35 -10.16 -12.86 8.63
N ALA A 36 -9.89 -14.03 9.20
CA ALA A 36 -8.85 -14.92 8.72
C ALA A 36 -8.99 -15.20 7.22
N GLY A 37 -7.89 -15.10 6.48
CA GLY A 37 -7.87 -15.29 5.01
C GLY A 37 -8.13 -14.02 4.20
N THR A 38 -8.51 -12.91 4.85
CA THR A 38 -8.67 -11.59 4.22
C THR A 38 -7.36 -10.82 4.25
N LYS A 39 -7.12 -9.98 3.23
CA LYS A 39 -6.00 -9.04 3.17
C LYS A 39 -6.48 -7.61 3.05
N GLY A 40 -5.69 -6.67 3.58
CA GLY A 40 -5.94 -5.25 3.48
C GLY A 40 -5.18 -4.60 2.32
N LEU A 41 -5.87 -3.76 1.56
CA LEU A 41 -5.30 -2.77 0.65
C LEU A 41 -5.30 -1.42 1.39
N VAL A 42 -4.12 -0.91 1.76
CA VAL A 42 -4.00 0.23 2.68
C VAL A 42 -4.10 1.55 1.91
N TRP A 43 -5.07 2.40 2.25
CA TRP A 43 -5.19 3.76 1.74
C TRP A 43 -4.21 4.68 2.45
N LEU A 44 -3.36 5.37 1.69
CA LEU A 44 -2.43 6.35 2.26
C LEU A 44 -2.90 7.80 2.11
N ASP A 45 -3.73 8.08 1.11
CA ASP A 45 -4.13 9.44 0.72
C ASP A 45 -2.91 10.37 0.60
N GLU A 46 -1.91 9.93 -0.18
CA GLU A 46 -0.65 10.62 -0.45
C GLU A 46 -0.29 10.56 -1.93
N ALA A 47 0.20 11.67 -2.47
CA ALA A 47 0.60 11.81 -3.87
C ALA A 47 1.89 12.64 -4.06
N ASN A 48 2.60 12.88 -2.95
CA ASN A 48 3.68 13.86 -2.88
C ASN A 48 5.08 13.23 -2.98
N GLY A 49 5.18 11.93 -3.31
CA GLY A 49 6.43 11.20 -3.27
C GLY A 49 6.81 10.78 -1.85
N ALA A 50 7.91 10.00 -1.75
CA ALA A 50 8.36 9.32 -0.52
C ALA A 50 8.91 10.28 0.55
N THR A 51 8.07 11.21 0.97
CA THR A 51 8.30 12.23 1.98
C THR A 51 8.34 11.59 3.36
N SER A 52 8.79 12.35 4.36
CA SER A 52 8.72 11.91 5.76
C SER A 52 7.29 11.55 6.19
N SER A 53 6.27 12.22 5.64
CA SER A 53 4.86 11.91 5.93
C SER A 53 4.45 10.56 5.36
N PHE A 54 4.79 10.29 4.09
CA PHE A 54 4.58 8.98 3.47
C PHE A 54 5.24 7.86 4.27
N ILE A 55 6.52 8.03 4.64
CA ILE A 55 7.26 7.03 5.43
C ILE A 55 6.58 6.81 6.79
N GLN A 56 6.13 7.86 7.46
CA GLN A 56 5.42 7.75 8.75
C GLN A 56 4.09 7.01 8.61
N LYS A 57 3.34 7.22 7.52
CA LYS A 57 2.08 6.51 7.25
C LYS A 57 2.31 5.03 6.93
N VAL A 58 3.35 4.69 6.17
CA VAL A 58 3.64 3.29 5.76
C VAL A 58 4.25 2.47 6.90
N THR A 59 5.12 3.07 7.71
CA THR A 59 5.91 2.39 8.74
C THR A 59 5.10 1.45 9.66
N PRO A 60 3.93 1.85 10.20
CA PRO A 60 3.12 1.00 11.08
C PRO A 60 2.63 -0.31 10.44
N PHE A 61 2.56 -0.38 9.11
CA PHE A 61 2.05 -1.54 8.37
C PHE A 61 3.15 -2.53 7.98
N ILE A 62 4.42 -2.13 8.07
CA ILE A 62 5.56 -2.97 7.65
C ILE A 62 5.63 -4.22 8.51
N GLY A 63 5.66 -5.38 7.85
CA GLY A 63 5.77 -6.69 8.52
C GLY A 63 4.42 -7.26 8.99
N ASN A 64 3.32 -6.53 8.85
CA ASN A 64 2.00 -7.08 9.14
C ASN A 64 1.60 -8.07 8.03
N PRO A 65 1.33 -9.35 8.35
CA PRO A 65 1.06 -10.38 7.35
C PRO A 65 -0.28 -10.18 6.62
N ASN A 66 -1.16 -9.32 7.12
CA ASN A 66 -2.45 -9.03 6.51
C ASN A 66 -2.36 -7.98 5.40
N VAL A 67 -1.23 -7.29 5.23
CA VAL A 67 -1.05 -6.31 4.15
C VAL A 67 -0.92 -7.02 2.79
N PHE A 68 -1.79 -6.67 1.85
CA PHE A 68 -1.62 -7.02 0.43
C PHE A 68 -0.76 -5.99 -0.32
N GLY A 69 -1.02 -4.71 -0.06
CA GLY A 69 -0.36 -3.58 -0.69
C GLY A 69 -0.90 -2.24 -0.20
N PHE A 70 -0.43 -1.18 -0.84
CA PHE A 70 -0.81 0.20 -0.56
C PHE A 70 -1.41 0.82 -1.81
N PHE A 71 -2.45 1.63 -1.65
CA PHE A 71 -2.95 2.50 -2.70
C PHE A 71 -2.76 3.96 -2.27
N LEU A 72 -2.15 4.73 -3.15
CA LEU A 72 -1.57 6.02 -2.83
C LEU A 72 -2.65 7.08 -2.73
N VAL A 73 -3.37 7.28 -3.83
CA VAL A 73 -4.41 8.30 -3.97
C VAL A 73 -5.45 7.79 -4.95
N ASP A 74 -6.70 8.17 -4.74
CA ASP A 74 -7.77 7.87 -5.68
C ASP A 74 -7.71 8.81 -6.89
N GLU A 75 -7.86 8.23 -8.09
CA GLU A 75 -7.81 8.93 -9.39
C GLU A 75 -6.74 10.03 -9.53
N PRO A 76 -5.44 9.72 -9.43
CA PRO A 76 -4.38 10.71 -9.61
C PRO A 76 -4.44 11.33 -11.00
N ASP A 77 -4.47 12.66 -11.06
CA ASP A 77 -4.49 13.43 -12.29
C ASP A 77 -3.16 14.18 -12.51
N PRO A 78 -2.29 13.70 -13.43
CA PRO A 78 -1.03 14.37 -13.74
C PRO A 78 -1.22 15.71 -14.45
N THR A 79 -2.43 16.03 -14.90
CA THR A 79 -2.79 17.32 -15.51
C THR A 79 -3.41 18.30 -14.51
N GLY A 80 -3.90 17.81 -13.37
CA GLY A 80 -4.58 18.58 -12.33
C GLY A 80 -5.89 19.25 -12.77
N LYS A 81 -6.50 18.78 -13.86
CA LYS A 81 -7.70 19.38 -14.47
C LYS A 81 -9.00 18.81 -13.93
N TRP A 82 -9.00 17.55 -13.51
CA TRP A 82 -10.19 16.78 -13.21
C TRP A 82 -10.13 16.05 -11.86
N GLY A 83 -8.93 15.85 -11.30
CA GLY A 83 -8.73 15.09 -10.07
C GLY A 83 -7.54 15.58 -9.23
N THR A 84 -7.14 14.77 -8.24
CA THR A 84 -6.04 15.09 -7.33
C THR A 84 -4.73 15.16 -8.10
N TYR A 85 -4.08 16.32 -8.08
CA TYR A 85 -2.83 16.50 -8.81
C TYR A 85 -1.72 15.60 -8.25
N ALA A 86 -1.18 14.73 -9.11
CA ALA A 86 -0.10 13.82 -8.76
C ALA A 86 0.84 13.67 -9.96
N THR A 87 2.13 13.95 -9.79
CA THR A 87 3.11 13.76 -10.87
C THR A 87 3.43 12.28 -11.03
N ALA A 88 3.75 11.85 -12.26
CA ALA A 88 4.18 10.47 -12.51
C ALA A 88 5.46 10.12 -11.72
N ASP A 89 6.36 11.08 -11.52
CA ASP A 89 7.59 10.90 -10.74
C ASP A 89 7.28 10.68 -9.26
N ASN A 90 6.32 11.41 -8.68
CA ASN A 90 5.91 11.23 -7.28
C ASN A 90 5.26 9.85 -7.07
N LEU A 91 4.34 9.44 -7.96
CA LEU A 91 3.67 8.14 -7.87
C LEU A 91 4.65 6.96 -8.00
N LYS A 92 5.74 7.14 -8.74
CA LYS A 92 6.82 6.15 -8.85
C LYS A 92 7.70 6.13 -7.59
N ALA A 93 7.98 7.29 -7.00
CA ALA A 93 8.74 7.39 -5.76
C ALA A 93 7.99 6.78 -4.56
N ASP A 94 6.66 6.87 -4.57
CA ASP A 94 5.76 6.34 -3.53
C ASP A 94 5.58 4.82 -3.56
N GLN A 95 6.28 4.10 -4.43
CA GLN A 95 6.25 2.64 -4.42
C GLN A 95 7.10 2.11 -3.25
N PRO A 96 6.51 1.55 -2.17
CA PRO A 96 7.31 0.99 -1.11
C PRO A 96 8.08 -0.21 -1.66
N ALA A 97 9.41 -0.13 -1.66
CA ALA A 97 10.28 -1.22 -2.11
C ALA A 97 9.85 -2.51 -1.39
N ARG A 98 9.32 -3.48 -2.15
CA ARG A 98 9.07 -4.82 -1.61
C ARG A 98 10.42 -5.34 -1.12
N ARG A 99 10.56 -5.57 0.19
CA ARG A 99 11.72 -6.25 0.77
C ARG A 99 11.80 -7.68 0.24
N GLN A 100 12.35 -7.84 -0.97
CA GLN A 100 12.91 -9.10 -1.47
C GLN A 100 14.31 -8.94 -2.10
N ASP A 101 14.85 -7.72 -2.27
CA ASP A 101 16.20 -7.51 -2.83
C ASP A 101 17.29 -7.27 -1.76
N LEU A 102 17.31 -8.12 -0.73
CA LEU A 102 18.47 -8.25 0.16
C LEU A 102 19.41 -9.35 -0.38
N HIS A 103 19.73 -9.33 -1.67
CA HIS A 103 20.79 -10.15 -2.27
C HIS A 103 21.30 -9.52 -3.58
N HIS A 104 22.17 -8.52 -3.46
CA HIS A 104 23.42 -8.39 -4.22
C HIS A 104 24.01 -7.01 -3.93
N HIS A 105 25.06 -6.98 -3.10
CA HIS A 105 26.31 -6.27 -3.38
C HIS A 105 27.23 -6.50 -2.18
N ASP A 106 27.80 -7.71 -2.13
CA ASP A 106 29.19 -7.82 -1.68
C ASP A 106 30.05 -7.26 -2.82
N GLU A 107 30.90 -6.28 -2.51
CA GLU A 107 32.36 -6.41 -2.67
C GLU A 107 33.09 -5.04 -2.78
N HIS A 108 34.10 -4.91 -1.89
CA HIS A 108 35.34 -4.12 -1.93
C HIS A 108 35.36 -2.59 -1.77
N GLY A 109 36.05 -2.15 -0.71
CA GLY A 109 36.54 -0.78 -0.57
C GLY A 109 37.19 -0.46 0.78
N VAL A 110 38.36 -1.03 1.05
CA VAL A 110 39.30 -0.59 2.12
C VAL A 110 39.76 0.84 1.83
N PHE A 111 39.64 1.76 2.80
CA PHE A 111 40.56 2.86 3.18
C PHE A 111 40.02 3.36 4.54
N GLY A 112 40.75 3.45 5.65
CA GLY A 112 42.07 4.04 5.89
C GLY A 112 41.90 4.93 7.11
#